data_AF-A0A1C5N8X5-F1
#
_entry.id   AF-A0A1C5N8X5-F1
#
_cell.length_a   1.000
_cell.length_b   1.000
_cell.length_c   1.000
_cell.angle_alpha   90.00
_cell.angle_beta   90.00
_cell.angle_gamma   90.00
#
_symmetry.space_group_name_H-M   'P 1'
#
loop_
_entity.id
_entity.type
_entity.pdbx_description
1 polymer ?
#
loop_
_entity_poly.entity_id
_entity_poly.type
_entity_poly.pdbx_seq_one_letter_code
_entity_poly.pdbx_strand_id
1 'polypeptide(L)'
;MSMEKEMRCGWYPRISLAACRVNAKMTKTKFANRIGVPADTVTAWETGDAEPKLEELRKISEVSGVPMNFIYVEDKFEGYKSAHLEQMEKHRSEIIDKVEECKNGHHLELIHIFVSKLCK
;
A
#
# COMPACT_ATOMS: atom_id res chain seq x y z
N MET A 1 -8.36 0.89 16.27
CA MET A 1 -7.66 1.37 15.05
C MET A 1 -6.67 0.29 14.66
N SER A 2 -7.00 -0.51 13.65
CA SER A 2 -6.27 -1.74 13.34
C SER A 2 -4.92 -1.44 12.68
N MET A 3 -3.87 -2.10 13.19
CA MET A 3 -2.46 -2.09 12.73
C MET A 3 -2.27 -2.28 11.22
N GLU A 4 -3.25 -2.85 10.51
CA GLU A 4 -3.24 -3.02 9.06
C GLU A 4 -3.23 -1.68 8.30
N LYS A 5 -3.80 -0.61 8.87
CA LYS A 5 -3.78 0.73 8.26
C LYS A 5 -2.44 1.44 8.43
N GLU A 6 -1.64 1.07 9.45
CA GLU A 6 -0.32 1.67 9.72
C GLU A 6 0.83 0.96 9.00
N MET A 7 0.67 -0.33 8.65
CA MET A 7 1.65 -1.08 7.84
C MET A 7 1.61 -0.76 6.33
N ARG A 8 0.77 0.18 5.88
CA ARG A 8 0.92 0.80 4.56
C ARG A 8 1.90 1.95 4.69
N CYS A 9 3.20 1.63 4.75
CA CYS A 9 4.34 2.51 4.48
C CYS A 9 4.03 4.01 4.76
N GLY A 10 4.02 4.40 6.04
CA GLY A 10 3.65 5.76 6.45
C GLY A 10 4.48 6.85 5.77
N TRP A 11 3.86 7.99 5.45
CA TRP A 11 4.41 9.28 4.98
C TRP A 11 5.63 9.26 4.03
N TYR A 12 5.99 8.13 3.44
CA TYR A 12 7.18 8.01 2.62
C TYR A 12 6.77 8.22 1.15
N PRO A 13 7.29 9.26 0.47
CA PRO A 13 6.91 9.54 -0.91
C PRO A 13 7.18 8.34 -1.81
N ARG A 14 6.18 7.90 -2.55
CA ARG A 14 6.31 6.81 -3.51
C ARG A 14 6.57 7.41 -4.88
N ILE A 15 7.69 7.08 -5.49
CA ILE A 15 8.11 7.58 -6.80
C ILE A 15 8.21 6.41 -7.76
N SER A 16 7.46 6.45 -8.87
CA SER A 16 7.54 5.39 -9.87
C SER A 16 8.88 5.42 -10.61
N LEU A 17 9.31 4.28 -11.14
CA LEU A 17 10.53 4.20 -11.95
C LEU A 17 10.46 5.13 -13.17
N ALA A 18 9.28 5.24 -13.80
CA ALA A 18 9.05 6.18 -14.90
C ALA A 18 9.26 7.64 -14.45
N ALA A 19 8.77 8.01 -13.26
CA ALA A 19 8.97 9.34 -12.71
C ALA A 19 10.45 9.63 -12.42
N CYS A 20 11.21 8.64 -11.92
CA CYS A 20 12.67 8.76 -11.73
C CYS A 20 13.38 9.16 -13.03
N ARG A 21 13.02 8.51 -14.15
CA ARG A 21 13.57 8.82 -15.48
C ARG A 21 13.13 10.20 -15.99
N VAL A 22 11.85 10.53 -15.86
CA VAL A 22 11.30 11.83 -16.32
C VAL A 22 11.92 12.99 -15.55
N ASN A 23 12.07 12.85 -14.23
CA ASN A 23 12.71 13.85 -13.38
C ASN A 23 14.20 14.02 -13.73
N ALA A 24 14.86 12.94 -14.15
CA ALA A 24 16.22 12.98 -14.69
C ALA A 24 16.30 13.54 -16.13
N LYS A 25 15.18 13.93 -16.74
CA LYS A 25 15.07 14.46 -18.12
C LYS A 25 15.69 13.54 -19.18
N MET A 26 15.48 12.22 -19.03
CA MET A 26 16.01 11.21 -19.94
C MET A 26 14.93 10.51 -20.76
N THR A 27 15.27 10.16 -22.00
CA THR A 27 14.50 9.20 -22.80
C THR A 27 14.75 7.78 -22.30
N LYS A 28 13.85 6.83 -22.60
CA LYS A 28 13.99 5.43 -22.19
C LYS A 28 15.33 4.84 -22.66
N THR A 29 15.70 5.08 -23.92
CA THR A 29 16.96 4.63 -24.51
C THR A 29 18.18 5.22 -23.79
N LYS A 30 18.18 6.53 -23.51
CA LYS A 30 19.31 7.18 -22.82
C LYS A 30 19.46 6.67 -21.38
N PHE A 31 18.33 6.46 -20.70
CA PHE A 31 18.29 5.90 -19.36
C PHE A 31 18.82 4.46 -19.32
N ALA A 32 18.35 3.62 -20.25
CA ALA A 32 18.80 2.25 -20.42
C ALA A 32 20.31 2.15 -20.69
N ASN A 33 20.82 2.99 -21.61
CA ASN A 33 22.24 3.08 -21.91
C ASN A 33 23.09 3.46 -20.69
N ARG A 34 22.56 4.32 -19.80
CA ARG A 34 23.28 4.74 -18.59
C ARG A 34 23.35 3.62 -17.54
N ILE A 35 22.33 2.78 -17.47
CA ILE A 35 22.26 1.63 -16.56
C ILE A 35 23.02 0.41 -17.15
N GLY A 36 23.12 0.35 -18.47
CA GLY A 36 23.74 -0.76 -19.22
C GLY A 36 22.76 -1.90 -19.52
N VAL A 37 21.49 -1.58 -19.77
CA VAL A 37 20.44 -2.54 -20.10
C VAL A 37 19.77 -2.20 -21.44
N PRO A 38 19.08 -3.15 -22.10
CA PRO A 38 18.24 -2.86 -23.26
C PRO A 38 17.09 -1.88 -22.93
N ALA A 39 16.69 -1.07 -23.91
CA ALA A 39 15.58 -0.13 -23.74
C ALA A 39 14.23 -0.83 -23.46
N ASP A 40 14.06 -2.04 -23.99
CA ASP A 40 12.87 -2.87 -23.76
C ASP A 40 12.76 -3.31 -22.30
N THR A 41 13.90 -3.57 -21.65
CA THR A 41 13.95 -3.90 -20.22
C THR A 41 13.43 -2.74 -19.37
N VAL A 42 13.83 -1.50 -19.68
CA VAL A 42 13.29 -0.31 -18.99
C VAL A 42 11.80 -0.17 -19.25
N THR A 43 11.33 -0.47 -20.45
CA THR A 43 9.89 -0.44 -20.76
C THR A 43 9.13 -1.46 -19.93
N ALA A 44 9.62 -2.71 -19.86
CA ALA A 44 9.04 -3.77 -19.03
C ALA A 44 8.98 -3.39 -17.54
N TRP A 45 10.01 -2.71 -17.03
CA TRP A 45 10.01 -2.19 -15.66
C TRP A 45 9.01 -1.06 -15.44
N GLU A 46 8.85 -0.16 -16.41
CA GLU A 46 7.88 0.94 -16.30
C GLU A 46 6.43 0.47 -16.41
N THR A 47 6.18 -0.61 -17.15
CA THR A 47 4.84 -1.19 -17.33
C THR A 47 4.47 -2.20 -16.26
N GLY A 48 5.42 -2.64 -15.42
CA GLY A 48 5.16 -3.67 -14.40
C GLY A 48 5.24 -5.11 -14.89
N ASP A 49 5.79 -5.34 -16.08
CA ASP A 49 5.97 -6.69 -16.63
C ASP A 49 7.22 -7.39 -16.06
N ALA A 50 8.17 -6.63 -15.52
CA ALA A 50 9.35 -7.15 -14.85
C ALA A 50 9.80 -6.21 -13.72
N GLU A 51 10.60 -6.73 -12.79
CA GLU A 51 11.23 -5.93 -11.74
C GLU A 51 12.74 -5.82 -11.95
N PRO A 52 13.36 -4.66 -11.66
CA PRO A 52 14.81 -4.53 -11.66
C PRO A 52 15.42 -5.28 -10.47
N LYS A 53 16.55 -5.95 -10.71
CA LYS A 53 17.38 -6.54 -9.66
C LYS A 53 18.01 -5.46 -8.80
N LEU A 54 18.53 -5.86 -7.63
CA LEU A 54 19.16 -4.95 -6.67
C LEU A 54 20.29 -4.11 -7.30
N GLU A 55 21.11 -4.69 -8.17
CA GLU A 55 22.19 -3.97 -8.86
C GLU A 55 21.67 -2.90 -9.81
N GLU A 56 20.60 -3.21 -10.55
CA GLU A 56 19.95 -2.27 -11.47
C GLU A 56 19.25 -1.16 -10.70
N LEU A 57 18.58 -1.49 -9.59
CA LEU A 57 17.93 -0.53 -8.71
C LEU A 57 18.92 0.46 -8.11
N ARG A 58 20.12 0.01 -7.74
CA ARG A 58 21.21 0.88 -7.29
C ARG A 58 21.61 1.88 -8.37
N LYS A 59 21.83 1.42 -9.61
CA LYS A 59 22.18 2.29 -10.74
C LYS A 59 21.05 3.29 -11.05
N ILE A 60 19.80 2.84 -11.00
CA ILE A 60 18.62 3.70 -11.16
C ILE A 60 18.65 4.81 -10.11
N SER A 61 18.92 4.47 -8.84
CA SER A 61 19.04 5.44 -7.76
C SER A 61 20.15 6.47 -8.00
N GLU A 62 21.34 6.02 -8.42
CA GLU A 62 22.47 6.90 -8.75
C GLU A 62 22.17 7.84 -9.92
N VAL A 63 21.52 7.34 -10.98
CA VAL A 63 21.21 8.12 -12.19
C VAL A 63 20.08 9.12 -11.95
N SER A 64 19.07 8.73 -11.16
CA SER A 64 17.89 9.57 -10.89
C SER A 64 18.07 10.50 -9.70
N GLY A 65 19.02 10.22 -8.81
CA GLY A 65 19.17 10.90 -7.52
C GLY A 65 18.08 10.54 -6.50
N VAL A 66 17.23 9.54 -6.80
CA VAL A 66 16.15 9.09 -5.91
C VAL A 66 16.65 7.90 -5.08
N PRO A 67 16.58 7.92 -3.74
CA PRO A 67 16.99 6.77 -2.94
C PRO A 67 16.10 5.55 -3.22
N MET A 68 16.71 4.35 -3.27
CA MET A 68 16.03 3.10 -3.67
C MET A 68 14.70 2.86 -2.94
N ASN A 69 14.62 3.18 -1.65
CA ASN A 69 13.43 2.95 -0.81
C ASN A 69 12.18 3.72 -1.27
N PHE A 70 12.35 4.76 -2.08
CA PHE A 70 11.23 5.53 -2.64
C PHE A 70 10.80 5.02 -4.02
N ILE A 71 11.61 4.20 -4.69
CA ILE A 71 11.39 3.76 -6.07
C ILE A 71 10.50 2.52 -6.06
N TYR A 72 9.41 2.56 -6.84
CA TYR A 72 8.55 1.39 -7.05
C TYR A 72 8.25 1.15 -8.53
N VAL A 73 7.92 -0.10 -8.84
CA VAL A 73 7.40 -0.55 -10.13
C VAL A 73 5.89 -0.71 -10.01
N GLU A 74 5.15 -0.31 -11.05
CA GLU A 74 3.70 -0.53 -11.07
C GLU A 74 3.40 -2.02 -11.11
N ASP A 75 2.41 -2.43 -10.32
CA ASP A 75 2.09 -3.84 -10.10
C ASP A 75 0.85 -4.18 -10.93
N LYS A 76 0.97 -5.06 -11.94
CA LYS A 76 -0.17 -5.50 -12.76
C LYS A 76 -1.11 -6.48 -12.03
N PHE A 77 -0.82 -6.84 -10.78
CA PHE A 77 -1.67 -7.73 -10.00
C PHE A 77 -2.91 -6.98 -9.47
N GLU A 78 -3.83 -6.66 -10.38
CA GLU A 78 -5.15 -6.11 -10.08
C GLU A 78 -6.13 -7.21 -9.62
N GLY A 79 -5.95 -8.45 -10.09
CA GLY A 79 -6.91 -9.54 -9.87
C GLY A 79 -6.85 -10.24 -8.50
N TYR A 80 -5.70 -10.23 -7.82
CA TYR A 80 -5.57 -10.89 -6.50
C TYR A 80 -6.12 -10.02 -5.37
N LYS A 81 -6.05 -8.70 -5.52
CA LYS A 81 -6.51 -7.74 -4.51
C LYS A 81 -8.04 -7.72 -4.41
N SER A 82 -8.78 -7.76 -5.52
CA SER A 82 -10.24 -7.62 -5.49
C SER A 82 -10.96 -8.72 -4.70
N ALA A 83 -10.72 -10.00 -5.01
CA ALA A 83 -11.42 -11.10 -4.34
C ALA A 83 -11.07 -11.24 -2.85
N HIS A 84 -9.79 -11.04 -2.51
CA HIS A 84 -9.34 -11.13 -1.11
C HIS A 84 -9.79 -9.90 -0.30
N LEU A 85 -9.76 -8.70 -0.89
CA LEU A 85 -10.28 -7.48 -0.26
C LEU A 85 -11.78 -7.59 0.00
N GLU A 86 -12.57 -8.10 -0.96
CA GLU A 86 -14.00 -8.32 -0.77
C GLU A 86 -14.29 -9.29 0.38
N GLN A 87 -13.55 -10.40 0.47
CA GLN A 87 -13.67 -11.34 1.59
C GLN A 87 -13.26 -10.70 2.92
N MET A 88 -12.18 -9.93 2.94
CA MET A 88 -11.72 -9.23 4.14
C MET A 88 -12.69 -8.13 4.59
N GLU A 89 -13.27 -7.37 3.66
CA GLU A 89 -14.26 -6.32 3.93
C GLU A 89 -15.55 -6.93 4.47
N LYS A 90 -16.00 -8.05 3.88
CA LYS A 90 -17.13 -8.80 4.39
C LYS A 90 -16.89 -9.29 5.81
N HIS A 91 -15.75 -9.94 6.05
CA HIS A 91 -15.43 -10.44 7.39
C HIS A 91 -15.27 -9.30 8.42
N ARG A 92 -14.73 -8.15 8.00
CA ARG A 92 -14.64 -6.93 8.83
C ARG A 92 -16.04 -6.42 9.21
N SER A 93 -16.99 -6.40 8.28
CA SER A 93 -18.38 -6.00 8.55
C SER A 93 -19.02 -6.92 9.60
N GLU A 94 -18.89 -8.23 9.41
CA GLU A 94 -19.45 -9.24 10.34
C GLU A 94 -18.90 -9.09 11.77
N ILE A 95 -17.63 -8.72 11.92
CA ILE A 95 -17.01 -8.47 13.24
C ILE A 95 -17.57 -7.18 13.87
N ILE A 96 -17.73 -6.11 13.08
CA ILE A 96 -18.25 -4.83 13.60
C ILE A 96 -19.69 -5.00 14.09
N ASP A 97 -20.54 -5.67 13.31
CA ASP A 97 -21.93 -5.92 13.68
C ASP A 97 -22.03 -6.70 15.00
N LYS A 98 -21.21 -7.74 15.17
CA LYS A 98 -21.12 -8.50 16.44
C LYS A 98 -20.67 -7.63 17.61
N VAL A 99 -19.71 -6.72 17.39
CA VAL A 99 -19.25 -5.79 18.44
C VAL A 99 -20.34 -4.79 18.82
N GLU A 100 -21.13 -4.32 17.86
CA GLU A 100 -22.29 -3.44 18.08
C GLU A 100 -23.38 -4.16 18.90
N GLU A 101 -23.71 -5.41 18.54
CA GLU A 101 -24.65 -6.27 19.27
C GLU A 101 -24.20 -6.52 20.71
N CYS A 102 -22.92 -6.81 20.93
CA CYS A 102 -22.37 -6.99 22.28
C CYS A 102 -22.44 -5.71 23.13
N LYS A 103 -22.32 -4.52 22.53
CA LYS A 103 -22.47 -3.23 23.23
C LYS A 103 -23.93 -2.95 23.61
N ASN A 104 -24.87 -3.34 22.76
CA ASN A 104 -26.30 -3.15 22.99
C ASN A 104 -26.89 -4.18 23.97
N GLY A 105 -26.34 -5.40 24.02
CA GLY A 105 -26.81 -6.48 24.89
C GLY A 105 -26.49 -6.33 26.38
N HIS A 106 -25.56 -5.45 26.78
CA HIS A 106 -25.07 -5.40 28.17
C HIS A 106 -24.93 -4.01 28.81
N HIS A 107 -25.50 -2.93 28.24
CA HIS A 107 -25.32 -1.60 28.84
C HIS A 107 -26.53 -0.65 28.87
N LEU A 108 -27.77 -1.16 28.88
CA LEU A 108 -28.93 -0.32 29.21
C LEU A 108 -29.80 -0.86 30.35
N GLU A 109 -29.85 -2.18 30.58
CA GLU A 109 -30.63 -2.71 31.72
C GLU A 109 -29.93 -2.57 33.08
N LEU A 110 -28.59 -2.55 33.12
CA LEU A 110 -27.86 -2.44 34.39
C LEU A 110 -27.73 -1.01 34.92
N ILE A 111 -27.66 0.01 34.05
CA ILE A 111 -27.57 1.41 34.51
C ILE A 111 -28.91 1.89 35.08
N HIS A 112 -30.04 1.48 34.50
CA HIS A 112 -31.36 1.89 35.01
C HIS A 112 -31.72 1.22 36.36
N ILE A 113 -31.26 -0.02 36.60
CA ILE A 113 -31.41 -0.70 37.90
C ILE A 113 -30.48 -0.11 38.95
N PHE A 114 -29.25 0.29 38.58
CA PHE A 114 -28.29 0.87 39.51
C PHE A 114 -28.67 2.29 39.94
N VAL A 115 -29.14 3.12 39.01
CA VAL A 115 -29.60 4.50 39.31
C VAL A 115 -30.92 4.51 40.10
N SER A 116 -31.81 3.54 39.90
CA SER A 116 -33.09 3.46 40.65
C SER A 116 -32.96 2.93 42.08
N LYS A 117 -31.92 2.15 42.39
CA LYS A 117 -31.65 1.62 43.74
C LYS A 117 -30.79 2.54 44.63
N LEU A 118 -30.11 3.54 44.06
CA LEU A 118 -29.28 4.51 44.81
C LEU A 118 -30.03 5.81 45.18
N CYS A 119 -31.22 6.06 44.63
CA CYS A 119 -32.04 7.25 44.91
C CYS A 119 -33.25 6.98 45.83
N LYS A 120 -33.22 5.93 46.65
CA LYS A 120 -34.14 5.75 47.79
C LYS A 120 -33.31 5.62 49.06
#